data_AF-A0A2S8GKQ0-F1
#
_entry.id   AF-A0A2S8GKQ0-F1
#
_cell.length_a   1.000
_cell.length_b   1.000
_cell.length_c   1.000
_cell.angle_alpha   90.00
_cell.angle_beta   90.00
_cell.angle_gamma   90.00
#
_symmetry.space_group_name_H-M   'P 1'
#
loop_
_entity.id
_entity.type
_entity.pdbx_description
1 polymer ?
#
loop_
_entity_poly.entity_id
_entity_poly.type
_entity_poly.pdbx_seq_one_letter_code
_entity_poly.pdbx_strand_id
1 'polypeptide(L)'
;MSSEASIVLHRLCEELQQLDRKIVGTPQVVDDAIVTLDGNLRISVIVHTDAEIHPAIAHCHVIAELQQPPGTLDACVMGINQNRQLALADAAGSWVELVAGPLFSLLHNQSVLQAKKLDADNLYGISGADAYVGPLRFRMFDKPVDVNVVNESPMLDCVAAMAEPSDLHLVKVTLESKGAEGWVRNIEMDGHIANHADRPWRDLAAVRQSGVASRFAVVRFDNSAAWIAERQRLDDAIRRFVELYLEVADTHVAADRLRAEGIDEKLAHQIRELVPIALGRNLLAGLEIAFPPDYIRLRADGSIVPNLMLMSEPVFARASILDWRLREAGLGDAVKGLATSGAEFNAINNALNGGTSAEALKNAMMMPLLVSDANVSQAAFQRGLQQAQAIWEKQRPSRPQKPWWKFW
;
A
#
# COMPACT_ATOMS: atom_id res chain seq x y z
N MET A 1 34.94 9.12 -12.40
CA MET A 1 34.12 9.41 -11.21
C MET A 1 33.42 8.11 -10.84
N SER A 2 33.44 7.72 -9.56
CA SER A 2 32.62 6.59 -9.10
C SER A 2 31.16 6.89 -9.40
N SER A 3 30.40 5.91 -9.89
CA SER A 3 28.95 6.11 -10.03
C SER A 3 28.33 6.25 -8.63
N GLU A 4 27.23 6.99 -8.50
CA GLU A 4 26.54 7.11 -7.20
C GLU A 4 26.12 5.73 -6.65
N ALA A 5 25.71 4.82 -7.53
CA ALA A 5 25.41 3.43 -7.19
C ALA A 5 26.63 2.73 -6.58
N SER A 6 27.82 2.89 -7.16
CA SER A 6 29.06 2.34 -6.60
C SER A 6 29.38 2.92 -5.22
N ILE A 7 29.08 4.19 -4.95
CA ILE A 7 29.26 4.80 -3.61
C ILE A 7 28.36 4.10 -2.58
N VAL A 8 27.06 3.97 -2.88
CA VAL A 8 26.10 3.29 -1.99
C VAL A 8 26.49 1.84 -1.79
N LEU A 9 26.87 1.13 -2.86
CA LEU A 9 27.25 -0.28 -2.82
C LEU A 9 28.49 -0.53 -1.95
N HIS A 10 29.55 0.27 -2.12
CA HIS A 10 30.76 0.13 -1.28
C HIS A 10 30.43 0.41 0.18
N ARG A 11 29.64 1.46 0.44
CA ARG A 11 29.23 1.79 1.79
C ARG A 11 28.39 0.67 2.42
N LEU A 12 27.48 0.08 1.66
CA LEU A 12 26.67 -1.05 2.10
C LEU A 12 27.55 -2.25 2.46
N CYS A 13 28.54 -2.55 1.63
CA CYS A 13 29.49 -3.63 1.88
C CYS A 13 30.30 -3.38 3.17
N GLU A 14 30.82 -2.16 3.37
CA GLU A 14 31.56 -1.79 4.59
C GLU A 14 30.71 -1.98 5.84
N GLU A 15 29.45 -1.54 5.82
CA GLU A 15 28.55 -1.67 6.97
C GLU A 15 28.15 -3.12 7.23
N LEU A 16 27.90 -3.92 6.19
CA LEU A 16 27.65 -5.35 6.34
C LEU A 16 28.86 -6.09 6.94
N GLN A 17 30.10 -5.72 6.58
CA GLN A 17 31.30 -6.32 7.15
C GLN A 17 31.47 -6.09 8.66
N GLN A 18 30.75 -5.11 9.23
CA GLN A 18 30.75 -4.83 10.67
C GLN A 18 29.75 -5.70 11.45
N LEU A 19 28.83 -6.39 10.76
CA LEU A 19 27.86 -7.29 11.38
C LEU A 19 28.46 -8.67 11.65
N ASP A 20 27.76 -9.49 12.44
CA ASP A 20 28.20 -10.86 12.73
C ASP A 20 28.29 -11.67 11.42
N ARG A 21 29.50 -12.16 11.11
CA ARG A 21 29.77 -12.99 9.93
C ARG A 21 28.93 -14.25 9.85
N LYS A 22 28.43 -14.77 10.98
CA LYS A 22 27.49 -15.90 10.99
C LYS A 22 26.12 -15.53 10.39
N ILE A 23 25.75 -14.26 10.48
CA ILE A 23 24.49 -13.74 9.95
C ILE A 23 24.66 -13.32 8.50
N VAL A 24 25.70 -12.53 8.20
CA VAL A 24 25.81 -11.90 6.89
C VAL A 24 26.71 -12.64 5.92
N GLY A 25 27.53 -13.60 6.37
CA GLY A 25 28.58 -14.23 5.57
C GLY A 25 29.82 -13.33 5.41
N THR A 26 30.47 -13.43 4.25
CA THR A 26 31.61 -12.57 3.87
C THR A 26 31.20 -11.74 2.64
N PRO A 27 30.59 -10.56 2.85
CA PRO A 27 30.14 -9.73 1.73
C PRO A 27 31.33 -9.21 0.91
N GLN A 28 31.25 -9.36 -0.41
CA GLN A 28 32.25 -8.92 -1.37
C GLN A 28 31.58 -8.22 -2.55
N VAL A 29 32.16 -7.12 -3.03
CA VAL A 29 31.70 -6.47 -4.25
C VAL A 29 32.25 -7.22 -5.47
N VAL A 30 31.36 -7.77 -6.29
CA VAL A 30 31.65 -8.51 -7.53
C VAL A 30 30.67 -8.07 -8.61
N ASP A 31 31.20 -7.55 -9.73
CA ASP A 31 30.41 -7.10 -10.89
C ASP A 31 29.24 -6.17 -10.50
N ASP A 32 29.57 -5.05 -9.85
CA ASP A 32 28.62 -4.02 -9.40
C ASP A 32 27.48 -4.50 -8.48
N ALA A 33 27.70 -5.61 -7.78
CA ALA A 33 26.81 -6.08 -6.72
C ALA A 33 27.61 -6.60 -5.52
N ILE A 34 26.97 -6.68 -4.36
CA ILE A 34 27.51 -7.42 -3.22
C ILE A 34 27.03 -8.86 -3.34
N VAL A 35 27.96 -9.81 -3.27
CA VAL A 35 27.67 -11.24 -3.16
C VAL A 35 28.01 -11.67 -1.74
N THR A 36 27.10 -12.38 -1.09
CA THR A 36 27.30 -12.91 0.26
C THR A 36 26.53 -14.20 0.52
N LEU A 37 26.67 -14.78 1.72
CA LEU A 37 26.07 -16.06 2.12
C LEU A 37 26.33 -17.18 1.11
N ASP A 38 27.61 -17.36 0.76
CA ASP A 38 28.09 -18.36 -0.21
C ASP A 38 27.44 -18.24 -1.59
N GLY A 39 27.03 -17.02 -1.98
CA GLY A 39 26.40 -16.75 -3.27
C GLY A 39 24.88 -16.79 -3.26
N ASN A 40 24.25 -17.15 -2.13
CA ASN A 40 22.80 -17.22 -2.02
C ASN A 40 22.10 -15.85 -2.03
N LEU A 41 22.84 -14.77 -1.79
CA LEU A 41 22.33 -13.41 -1.81
C LEU A 41 23.22 -12.51 -2.66
N ARG A 42 22.63 -11.91 -3.68
CA ARG A 42 23.22 -10.84 -4.51
C ARG A 42 22.47 -9.54 -4.27
N ILE A 43 23.18 -8.46 -3.96
CA ILE A 43 22.58 -7.14 -3.69
C ILE A 43 23.11 -6.14 -4.71
N SER A 44 22.23 -5.52 -5.49
CA SER A 44 22.57 -4.44 -6.42
C SER A 44 21.88 -3.14 -6.01
N VAL A 45 22.33 -2.02 -6.58
CA VAL A 45 21.81 -0.69 -6.24
C VAL A 45 21.48 0.10 -7.50
N ILE A 46 20.28 0.67 -7.54
CA ILE A 46 19.88 1.69 -8.51
C ILE A 46 19.68 3.00 -7.74
N VAL A 47 20.30 4.07 -8.21
CA VAL A 47 20.15 5.41 -7.62
C VAL A 47 19.31 6.26 -8.56
N HIS A 48 18.16 6.75 -8.09
CA HIS A 48 17.36 7.70 -8.86
C HIS A 48 17.98 9.10 -8.79
N THR A 49 18.17 9.68 -9.97
CA THR A 49 18.70 11.03 -10.16
C THR A 49 17.68 11.85 -10.95
N ASP A 50 16.62 12.31 -10.28
CA ASP A 50 15.75 13.31 -10.86
C ASP A 50 16.35 14.70 -10.66
N ALA A 51 16.29 15.55 -11.69
CA ALA A 51 16.83 16.90 -11.65
C ALA A 51 16.20 17.78 -10.54
N GLU A 52 15.02 17.38 -10.06
CA GLU A 52 14.27 18.07 -9.02
C GLU A 52 14.58 17.58 -7.60
N ILE A 53 15.31 16.47 -7.44
CA ILE A 53 15.68 15.97 -6.11
C ILE A 53 16.75 16.88 -5.52
N HIS A 54 16.45 17.42 -4.34
CA HIS A 54 17.41 18.24 -3.60
C HIS A 54 18.72 17.46 -3.39
N PRO A 55 19.91 18.06 -3.57
CA PRO A 55 21.19 17.37 -3.34
C PRO A 55 21.39 16.78 -1.93
N ALA A 56 20.52 17.13 -0.99
CA ALA A 56 20.52 16.62 0.39
C ALA A 56 19.80 15.26 0.51
N ILE A 57 19.15 14.80 -0.55
CA ILE A 57 18.29 13.63 -0.56
C ILE A 57 18.88 12.63 -1.54
N ALA A 58 18.90 11.35 -1.17
CA ALA A 58 19.24 10.24 -2.04
C ALA A 58 18.08 9.24 -2.03
N HIS A 59 17.53 8.95 -3.20
CA HIS A 59 16.53 7.92 -3.42
C HIS A 59 17.21 6.71 -4.06
N CYS A 60 17.33 5.61 -3.32
CA CYS A 60 18.02 4.42 -3.78
C CYS A 60 17.08 3.22 -3.72
N HIS A 61 17.07 2.42 -4.78
CA HIS A 61 16.51 1.08 -4.80
C HIS A 61 17.65 0.10 -4.55
N VAL A 62 17.53 -0.68 -3.49
CA VAL A 62 18.50 -1.73 -3.15
C VAL A 62 17.82 -3.07 -3.39
N ILE A 63 18.25 -3.75 -4.43
CA ILE A 63 17.63 -4.96 -4.95
C ILE A 63 18.39 -6.17 -4.41
N ALA A 64 17.70 -7.02 -3.66
CA ALA A 64 18.20 -8.29 -3.17
C ALA A 64 17.65 -9.43 -4.02
N GLU A 65 18.55 -10.16 -4.70
CA GLU A 65 18.26 -11.38 -5.45
C GLU A 65 18.67 -12.57 -4.59
N LEU A 66 17.69 -13.42 -4.27
CA LEU A 66 17.84 -14.59 -3.42
C LEU A 66 17.86 -15.84 -4.30
N GLN A 67 18.75 -16.79 -3.99
CA GLN A 67 18.74 -18.12 -4.63
C GLN A 67 17.84 -19.11 -3.90
N GLN A 68 17.79 -19.04 -2.56
CA GLN A 68 17.04 -19.96 -1.70
C GLN A 68 16.45 -19.22 -0.49
N PRO A 69 15.13 -18.97 -0.43
CA PRO A 69 14.16 -19.18 -1.51
C PRO A 69 14.46 -18.27 -2.72
N PRO A 70 14.12 -18.67 -3.96
CA PRO A 70 14.32 -17.83 -5.13
C PRO A 70 13.38 -16.63 -5.08
N GLY A 71 13.88 -15.42 -5.32
CA GLY A 71 13.06 -14.22 -5.37
C GLY A 71 13.86 -12.95 -5.51
N THR A 72 13.19 -11.86 -5.84
CA THR A 72 13.77 -10.52 -5.94
C THR A 72 13.00 -9.59 -5.02
N LEU A 73 13.72 -8.92 -4.13
CA LEU A 73 13.16 -7.96 -3.17
C LEU A 73 13.74 -6.58 -3.45
N ASP A 74 12.89 -5.58 -3.64
CA ASP A 74 13.31 -4.21 -3.95
C ASP A 74 12.97 -3.25 -2.81
N ALA A 75 14.02 -2.73 -2.17
CA ALA A 75 13.93 -1.77 -1.08
C ALA A 75 14.15 -0.34 -1.56
N CYS A 76 13.06 0.45 -1.63
CA CYS A 76 13.14 1.90 -1.80
C CYS A 76 13.58 2.57 -0.48
N VAL A 77 14.86 2.92 -0.36
CA VAL A 77 15.44 3.60 0.81
C VAL A 77 15.79 5.05 0.49
N MET A 78 15.53 5.92 1.48
CA MET A 78 15.81 7.35 1.38
C MET A 78 16.91 7.74 2.36
N GLY A 79 17.95 8.37 1.83
CA GLY A 79 18.97 9.05 2.63
C GLY A 79 18.74 10.55 2.64
N ILE A 80 18.90 11.19 3.81
CA ILE A 80 18.74 12.64 3.98
C ILE A 80 19.91 13.18 4.79
N ASN A 81 20.71 14.05 4.20
CA ASN A 81 21.90 14.62 4.83
C ASN A 81 22.30 15.97 4.22
N GLN A 82 23.38 16.59 4.71
CA GLN A 82 23.78 17.94 4.30
C GLN A 82 24.24 18.06 2.84
N ASN A 83 24.64 16.95 2.20
CA ASN A 83 25.05 16.89 0.81
C ASN A 83 24.80 15.49 0.22
N ARG A 84 24.99 15.37 -1.11
CA ARG A 84 24.61 14.16 -1.86
C ARG A 84 25.42 12.94 -1.45
N GLN A 85 26.73 13.11 -1.24
CA GLN A 85 27.60 12.01 -0.81
C GLN A 85 27.19 11.46 0.56
N LEU A 86 26.90 12.36 1.52
CA LEU A 86 26.42 11.95 2.84
C LEU A 86 25.00 11.40 2.80
N ALA A 87 24.15 11.87 1.89
CA ALA A 87 22.80 11.32 1.69
C ALA A 87 22.87 9.89 1.12
N LEU A 88 23.75 9.63 0.14
CA LEU A 88 23.99 8.28 -0.38
C LEU A 88 24.49 7.34 0.72
N ALA A 89 25.41 7.80 1.57
CA ALA A 89 25.87 7.02 2.72
C ALA A 89 24.76 6.76 3.74
N ASP A 90 23.91 7.76 4.02
CA ASP A 90 22.74 7.61 4.90
C ASP A 90 21.69 6.65 4.33
N ALA A 91 21.54 6.59 2.99
CA ALA A 91 20.66 5.62 2.34
C ALA A 91 21.16 4.18 2.56
N ALA A 92 22.47 3.93 2.38
CA ALA A 92 23.07 2.63 2.69
C ALA A 92 22.85 2.24 4.16
N GLY A 93 23.11 3.16 5.08
CA GLY A 93 22.88 2.91 6.51
C GLY A 93 21.41 2.67 6.86
N SER A 94 20.48 3.34 6.19
CA SER A 94 19.04 3.08 6.34
C SER A 94 18.67 1.67 5.91
N TRP A 95 19.26 1.18 4.84
CA TRP A 95 19.03 -0.19 4.39
C TRP A 95 19.55 -1.21 5.42
N VAL A 96 20.78 -1.02 5.92
CA VAL A 96 21.37 -1.92 6.93
C VAL A 96 20.55 -1.93 8.22
N GLU A 97 20.12 -0.74 8.67
CA GLU A 97 19.32 -0.60 9.88
C GLU A 97 17.92 -1.23 9.75
N LEU A 98 17.23 -0.97 8.64
CA LEU A 98 15.80 -1.26 8.52
C LEU A 98 15.48 -2.55 7.75
N VAL A 99 16.30 -2.91 6.74
CA VAL A 99 15.99 -3.96 5.76
C VAL A 99 16.82 -5.21 5.99
N ALA A 100 18.10 -5.07 6.36
CA ALA A 100 18.99 -6.21 6.55
C ALA A 100 18.45 -7.20 7.60
N GLY A 101 17.94 -6.69 8.72
CA GLY A 101 17.32 -7.52 9.78
C GLY A 101 16.23 -8.45 9.23
N PRO A 102 15.15 -7.92 8.65
CA PRO A 102 14.11 -8.72 8.01
C PRO A 102 14.62 -9.71 6.97
N LEU A 103 15.47 -9.26 6.05
CA LEU A 103 16.00 -10.08 4.96
C LEU A 103 16.84 -11.26 5.46
N PHE A 104 17.80 -10.99 6.35
CA PHE A 104 18.62 -12.05 6.91
C PHE A 104 17.80 -12.96 7.83
N SER A 105 16.79 -12.43 8.52
CA SER A 105 15.94 -13.27 9.38
C SER A 105 15.14 -14.29 8.56
N LEU A 106 14.68 -13.90 7.37
CA LEU A 106 14.09 -14.84 6.41
C LEU A 106 15.08 -15.93 6.02
N LEU A 107 16.28 -15.54 5.58
CA LEU A 107 17.31 -16.47 5.09
C LEU A 107 17.78 -17.47 6.17
N HIS A 108 17.78 -17.04 7.44
CA HIS A 108 18.14 -17.88 8.58
C HIS A 108 16.93 -18.57 9.23
N ASN A 109 15.69 -18.25 8.80
CA ASN A 109 14.44 -18.67 9.43
C ASN A 109 14.42 -18.46 10.97
N GLN A 110 15.00 -17.36 11.43
CA GLN A 110 15.01 -16.95 12.84
C GLN A 110 15.23 -15.43 12.94
N SER A 111 14.76 -14.80 14.02
CA SER A 111 15.04 -13.39 14.26
C SER A 111 16.54 -13.14 14.42
N VAL A 112 17.11 -12.31 13.55
CA VAL A 112 18.49 -11.83 13.63
C VAL A 112 18.53 -10.30 13.59
N LEU A 113 19.64 -9.73 14.04
CA LEU A 113 19.81 -8.27 14.19
C LEU A 113 18.67 -7.70 15.06
N GLN A 114 17.95 -6.68 14.59
CA GLN A 114 16.84 -6.05 15.31
C GLN A 114 15.46 -6.48 14.81
N ALA A 115 15.38 -7.49 13.94
CA ALA A 115 14.11 -7.90 13.36
C ALA A 115 13.32 -8.82 14.30
N LYS A 116 12.01 -8.62 14.33
CA LYS A 116 11.07 -9.43 15.10
C LYS A 116 10.30 -10.36 14.17
N LYS A 117 10.21 -11.64 14.52
CA LYS A 117 9.30 -12.57 13.83
C LYS A 117 7.86 -12.16 14.15
N LEU A 118 7.03 -12.18 13.12
CA LEU A 118 5.60 -11.99 13.19
C LEU A 118 4.93 -13.36 13.17
N ASP A 119 4.17 -13.66 14.22
CA ASP A 119 3.35 -14.87 14.28
C ASP A 119 2.07 -14.67 13.44
N ALA A 120 1.50 -15.75 12.91
CA ALA A 120 0.34 -15.72 12.01
C ALA A 120 -0.93 -15.04 12.59
N ASP A 121 -0.99 -14.89 13.93
CA ASP A 121 -2.11 -14.32 14.68
C ASP A 121 -1.86 -12.86 15.16
N ASN A 122 -0.83 -12.17 14.66
CA ASN A 122 -0.33 -10.95 15.32
C ASN A 122 -0.97 -9.59 14.94
N LEU A 123 -0.66 -8.62 15.83
CA LEU A 123 -0.98 -7.18 15.87
C LEU A 123 -0.83 -6.34 14.59
N TYR A 124 -0.07 -6.81 13.60
CA TYR A 124 0.21 -6.07 12.36
C TYR A 124 -0.64 -6.52 11.17
N GLY A 125 -1.56 -7.47 11.36
CA GLY A 125 -2.65 -7.75 10.41
C GLY A 125 -2.29 -8.58 9.17
N ILE A 126 -1.12 -9.24 9.15
CA ILE A 126 -0.73 -10.13 8.04
C ILE A 126 -1.14 -11.57 8.38
N SER A 127 -2.36 -11.96 8.03
CA SER A 127 -2.84 -13.34 8.22
C SER A 127 -2.25 -14.29 7.15
N GLY A 128 -1.88 -15.50 7.55
CA GLY A 128 -1.43 -16.57 6.63
C GLY A 128 -0.03 -16.38 6.05
N ALA A 129 0.85 -15.63 6.74
CA ALA A 129 2.22 -15.40 6.32
C ALA A 129 3.21 -15.52 7.47
N ASP A 130 4.39 -16.03 7.17
CA ASP A 130 5.60 -15.86 7.97
C ASP A 130 6.22 -14.50 7.63
N ALA A 131 6.42 -13.63 8.61
CA ALA A 131 7.05 -12.34 8.36
C ALA A 131 8.13 -11.99 9.37
N TYR A 132 9.09 -11.17 8.94
CA TYR A 132 10.08 -10.55 9.79
C TYR A 132 10.02 -9.04 9.62
N VAL A 133 9.90 -8.32 10.73
CA VAL A 133 9.71 -6.87 10.75
C VAL A 133 10.92 -6.18 11.36
N GLY A 134 11.43 -5.18 10.66
CA GLY A 134 12.57 -4.38 11.09
C GLY A 134 12.21 -3.34 12.15
N PRO A 135 13.21 -2.64 12.69
CA PRO A 135 12.98 -1.53 13.61
C PRO A 135 12.21 -0.40 12.91
N LEU A 136 11.68 0.53 13.72
CA LEU A 136 11.08 1.76 13.23
C LEU A 136 12.12 2.87 13.29
N ARG A 137 12.37 3.54 12.16
CA ARG A 137 13.28 4.70 12.10
C ARG A 137 12.50 5.99 11.98
N PHE A 138 12.73 6.90 12.91
CA PHE A 138 12.12 8.23 12.92
C PHE A 138 13.09 9.25 12.32
N ARG A 139 12.55 10.18 11.53
CA ARG A 139 13.27 11.30 10.93
C ARG A 139 12.47 12.58 11.11
N MET A 140 13.18 13.70 11.31
CA MET A 140 12.62 15.06 11.34
C MET A 140 11.61 15.34 12.48
N PHE A 141 11.63 14.56 13.57
CA PHE A 141 10.85 14.87 14.77
C PHE A 141 11.69 15.68 15.76
N ASP A 142 11.24 16.90 16.07
CA ASP A 142 11.93 17.79 17.02
C ASP A 142 11.74 17.38 18.48
N LYS A 143 10.74 16.53 18.78
CA LYS A 143 10.51 15.96 20.12
C LYS A 143 10.29 14.45 20.02
N PRO A 144 10.47 13.71 21.13
CA PRO A 144 10.17 12.29 21.16
C PRO A 144 8.69 12.05 20.82
N VAL A 145 8.45 11.27 19.78
CA VAL A 145 7.16 10.58 19.58
C VAL A 145 7.15 9.37 20.51
N ASP A 146 5.98 9.01 21.04
CA ASP A 146 5.86 7.74 21.76
C ASP A 146 6.06 6.58 20.78
N VAL A 147 7.28 6.06 20.77
CA VAL A 147 7.70 4.99 19.86
C VAL A 147 6.87 3.74 20.08
N ASN A 148 6.41 3.46 21.30
CA ASN A 148 5.63 2.26 21.58
C ASN A 148 4.26 2.34 20.92
N VAL A 149 3.59 3.49 21.02
CA VAL A 149 2.29 3.72 20.37
C VAL A 149 2.38 3.56 18.86
N VAL A 150 3.41 4.15 18.23
CA VAL A 150 3.62 3.98 16.78
C VAL A 150 4.00 2.55 16.45
N ASN A 151 4.83 1.91 17.26
CA ASN A 151 5.28 0.53 17.06
C ASN A 151 4.15 -0.50 17.17
N GLU A 152 3.11 -0.24 17.97
CA GLU A 152 1.95 -1.11 18.19
C GLU A 152 0.80 -0.87 17.21
N SER A 153 0.91 0.16 16.36
CA SER A 153 -0.12 0.45 15.36
C SER A 153 -0.18 -0.62 14.26
N PRO A 154 -1.36 -0.86 13.65
CA PRO A 154 -1.59 -1.90 12.64
C PRO A 154 -1.09 -1.45 11.25
N MET A 155 0.15 -0.98 11.18
CA MET A 155 0.69 -0.27 10.01
C MET A 155 0.89 -1.17 8.77
N LEU A 156 0.89 -2.49 8.94
CA LEU A 156 1.01 -3.49 7.87
C LEU A 156 -0.35 -4.14 7.53
N ASP A 157 -1.46 -3.64 8.08
CA ASP A 157 -2.79 -4.06 7.63
C ASP A 157 -2.89 -3.90 6.12
N CYS A 158 -3.65 -4.79 5.48
CA CYS A 158 -3.88 -4.87 4.03
C CYS A 158 -2.75 -5.39 3.15
N VAL A 159 -1.54 -5.61 3.68
CA VAL A 159 -0.40 -6.18 2.91
C VAL A 159 -0.78 -7.48 2.19
N ALA A 160 -1.46 -8.40 2.87
CA ALA A 160 -1.89 -9.67 2.26
C ALA A 160 -2.90 -9.49 1.12
N ALA A 161 -3.75 -8.45 1.18
CA ALA A 161 -4.68 -8.14 0.12
C ALA A 161 -3.97 -7.49 -1.09
N MET A 162 -2.91 -6.71 -0.82
CA MET A 162 -2.09 -6.03 -1.83
C MET A 162 -1.08 -6.94 -2.53
N ALA A 163 -0.64 -8.03 -1.90
CA ALA A 163 0.42 -8.89 -2.42
C ALA A 163 0.14 -9.41 -3.84
N GLU A 164 1.19 -9.40 -4.68
CA GLU A 164 1.16 -10.00 -6.00
C GLU A 164 1.16 -11.53 -5.93
N PRO A 165 0.99 -12.24 -7.06
CA PRO A 165 1.23 -13.68 -7.18
C PRO A 165 2.72 -14.05 -7.00
N SER A 166 3.28 -13.81 -5.82
CA SER A 166 4.61 -14.21 -5.37
C SER A 166 4.51 -14.80 -3.96
N ASP A 167 5.48 -15.62 -3.58
CA ASP A 167 5.58 -16.14 -2.23
C ASP A 167 6.38 -15.25 -1.31
N LEU A 168 7.17 -14.32 -1.87
CA LEU A 168 8.09 -13.46 -1.15
C LEU A 168 7.89 -12.00 -1.55
N HIS A 169 7.78 -11.13 -0.53
CA HIS A 169 7.60 -9.69 -0.70
C HIS A 169 8.42 -8.90 0.32
N LEU A 170 8.90 -7.73 -0.10
CA LEU A 170 9.42 -6.71 0.78
C LEU A 170 8.42 -5.56 0.85
N VAL A 171 7.94 -5.31 2.06
CA VAL A 171 6.99 -4.23 2.36
C VAL A 171 7.73 -3.11 3.04
N LYS A 172 7.44 -1.88 2.62
CA LYS A 172 7.83 -0.65 3.31
C LYS A 172 6.58 0.08 3.74
N VAL A 173 6.57 0.53 4.99
CA VAL A 173 5.55 1.43 5.50
C VAL A 173 6.21 2.74 5.88
N THR A 174 5.62 3.84 5.43
CA THR A 174 6.03 5.20 5.75
C THR A 174 4.87 5.94 6.38
N LEU A 175 5.04 6.33 7.64
CA LEU A 175 4.10 7.14 8.40
C LEU A 175 4.57 8.58 8.38
N GLU A 176 3.81 9.46 7.76
CA GLU A 176 4.08 10.88 7.72
C GLU A 176 3.10 11.61 8.65
N SER A 177 3.63 12.29 9.66
CA SER A 177 2.83 13.20 10.46
C SER A 177 2.70 14.54 9.75
N LYS A 178 1.46 15.00 9.59
CA LYS A 178 1.09 16.31 9.03
C LYS A 178 0.66 17.30 10.14
N GLY A 179 1.15 17.09 11.36
CA GLY A 179 0.80 17.95 12.48
C GLY A 179 -0.67 17.78 12.87
N ALA A 180 -1.40 18.89 12.95
CA ALA A 180 -2.82 18.90 13.30
C ALA A 180 -3.73 18.19 12.26
N GLU A 181 -3.25 18.00 11.03
CA GLU A 181 -3.96 17.29 9.97
C GLU A 181 -3.94 15.77 10.15
N GLY A 182 -3.15 15.26 11.11
CA GLY A 182 -3.08 13.84 11.45
C GLY A 182 -1.94 13.13 10.73
N TRP A 183 -2.12 11.83 10.50
CA TRP A 183 -1.11 10.96 9.90
C TRP A 183 -1.52 10.54 8.50
N VAL A 184 -0.51 10.34 7.65
CA VAL A 184 -0.63 9.66 6.36
C VAL A 184 0.18 8.37 6.46
N ARG A 185 -0.42 7.24 6.08
CA ARG A 185 0.28 5.96 5.97
C ARG A 185 0.45 5.63 4.50
N ASN A 186 1.70 5.46 4.06
CA ASN A 186 2.01 4.95 2.73
C ASN A 186 2.56 3.53 2.88
N ILE A 187 2.02 2.59 2.11
CA ILE A 187 2.48 1.20 2.03
C ILE A 187 3.02 1.00 0.61
N GLU A 188 4.23 0.50 0.50
CA GLU A 188 4.89 0.13 -0.76
C GLU A 188 5.28 -1.34 -0.67
N MET A 189 5.08 -2.10 -1.73
CA MET A 189 5.59 -3.47 -1.87
C MET A 189 6.50 -3.54 -3.09
N ASP A 190 7.66 -4.17 -2.91
CA ASP A 190 8.62 -4.52 -3.95
C ASP A 190 8.95 -3.33 -4.87
N GLY A 191 9.54 -2.26 -4.31
CA GLY A 191 10.06 -1.16 -5.13
C GLY A 191 8.99 -0.33 -5.87
N HIS A 192 7.80 -0.19 -5.29
CA HIS A 192 6.62 0.51 -5.85
C HIS A 192 5.76 -0.28 -6.84
N ILE A 193 6.03 -1.58 -7.05
CA ILE A 193 5.15 -2.45 -7.85
C ILE A 193 3.71 -2.36 -7.37
N ALA A 194 3.52 -2.35 -6.05
CA ALA A 194 2.27 -1.98 -5.41
C ALA A 194 2.50 -0.81 -4.45
N ASN A 195 1.62 0.18 -4.47
CA ASN A 195 1.62 1.26 -3.50
C ASN A 195 0.20 1.69 -3.13
N HIS A 196 0.03 2.14 -1.90
CA HIS A 196 -1.23 2.69 -1.38
C HIS A 196 -0.95 3.76 -0.33
N ALA A 197 -1.84 4.75 -0.24
CA ALA A 197 -1.76 5.80 0.77
C ALA A 197 -3.11 6.01 1.49
N ASP A 198 -3.11 5.90 2.81
CA ASP A 198 -4.26 6.24 3.66
C ASP A 198 -4.19 7.71 4.08
N ARG A 199 -5.23 8.48 3.71
CA ARG A 199 -5.30 9.93 3.92
C ARG A 199 -6.70 10.35 4.41
N PRO A 200 -6.90 10.62 5.72
CA PRO A 200 -5.97 10.43 6.83
C PRO A 200 -5.93 8.98 7.31
N TRP A 201 -4.80 8.56 7.86
CA TRP A 201 -4.68 7.34 8.64
C TRP A 201 -5.05 7.61 10.12
N ARG A 202 -6.00 6.83 10.65
CA ARG A 202 -6.73 7.16 11.90
C ARG A 202 -6.29 6.37 13.13
N ASP A 203 -5.39 5.41 12.99
CA ASP A 203 -4.94 4.57 14.10
C ASP A 203 -4.00 5.27 15.08
N LEU A 204 -3.54 6.48 14.74
CA LEU A 204 -2.73 7.32 15.59
C LEU A 204 -3.40 8.68 15.84
N ALA A 205 -3.33 9.14 17.08
CA ALA A 205 -3.70 10.51 17.42
C ALA A 205 -2.80 11.51 16.67
N ALA A 206 -3.38 12.62 16.23
CA ALA A 206 -2.61 13.71 15.63
C ALA A 206 -1.55 14.22 16.62
N VAL A 207 -0.33 14.39 16.14
CA VAL A 207 0.77 14.98 16.90
C VAL A 207 1.04 16.39 16.37
N ARG A 208 1.57 17.31 17.18
CA ARG A 208 1.77 18.70 16.72
C ARG A 208 2.90 18.87 15.70
N GLN A 209 3.71 17.86 15.49
CA GLN A 209 4.97 17.94 14.76
C GLN A 209 4.88 17.21 13.44
N SER A 210 5.54 17.75 12.42
CA SER A 210 5.79 17.00 11.20
C SER A 210 6.98 16.07 11.39
N GLY A 211 6.99 14.96 10.67
CA GLY A 211 8.05 13.98 10.73
C GLY A 211 7.66 12.72 9.99
N VAL A 212 8.66 11.86 9.75
CA VAL A 212 8.47 10.62 9.00
C VAL A 212 9.01 9.46 9.82
N ALA A 213 8.23 8.40 9.94
CA ALA A 213 8.68 7.12 10.48
C ALA A 213 8.59 6.06 9.38
N SER A 214 9.65 5.26 9.22
CA SER A 214 9.69 4.19 8.21
C SER A 214 10.03 2.85 8.83
N ARG A 215 9.43 1.79 8.30
CA ARG A 215 9.65 0.40 8.68
C ARG A 215 9.62 -0.49 7.45
N PHE A 216 10.37 -1.57 7.49
CA PHE A 216 10.33 -2.61 6.48
C PHE A 216 9.92 -3.95 7.10
N ALA A 217 9.28 -4.78 6.28
CA ALA A 217 8.95 -6.15 6.60
C ALA A 217 9.25 -7.04 5.39
N VAL A 218 9.84 -8.21 5.63
CA VAL A 218 9.91 -9.27 4.63
C VAL A 218 8.82 -10.27 4.96
N VAL A 219 7.96 -10.53 3.98
CA VAL A 219 6.75 -11.36 4.13
C VAL A 219 6.86 -12.55 3.20
N ARG A 220 6.63 -13.74 3.75
CA ARG A 220 6.55 -14.98 3.01
C ARG A 220 5.19 -15.64 3.24
N PHE A 221 4.43 -15.89 2.19
CA PHE A 221 3.12 -16.53 2.32
C PHE A 221 3.26 -18.06 2.37
N ASP A 222 2.51 -18.68 3.28
CA ASP A 222 2.50 -20.13 3.45
C ASP A 222 1.85 -20.84 2.24
N ASN A 223 2.21 -22.11 2.04
CA ASN A 223 1.70 -22.93 0.92
C ASN A 223 1.78 -22.17 -0.42
N SER A 224 2.97 -21.64 -0.70
CA SER A 224 3.25 -20.68 -1.77
C SER A 224 2.56 -20.98 -3.09
N ALA A 225 2.52 -22.25 -3.51
CA ALA A 225 1.86 -22.66 -4.75
C ALA A 225 0.35 -22.36 -4.76
N ALA A 226 -0.38 -22.68 -3.68
CA ALA A 226 -1.82 -22.43 -3.61
C ALA A 226 -2.12 -20.93 -3.48
N TRP A 227 -1.35 -20.22 -2.67
CA TRP A 227 -1.45 -18.76 -2.52
C TRP A 227 -1.21 -18.05 -3.86
N ILE A 228 -0.09 -18.34 -4.53
CA ILE A 228 0.25 -17.76 -5.83
C ILE A 228 -0.85 -18.06 -6.84
N ALA A 229 -1.35 -19.30 -6.90
CA ALA A 229 -2.42 -19.67 -7.82
C ALA A 229 -3.73 -18.92 -7.54
N GLU A 230 -4.11 -18.74 -6.28
CA GLU A 230 -5.28 -17.96 -5.88
C GLU A 230 -5.13 -16.48 -6.29
N ARG A 231 -3.96 -15.89 -6.01
CA ARG A 231 -3.66 -14.49 -6.38
C ARG A 231 -3.63 -14.29 -7.88
N GLN A 232 -3.02 -15.20 -8.62
CA GLN A 232 -2.99 -15.17 -10.08
C GLN A 232 -4.41 -15.27 -10.64
N ARG A 233 -5.23 -16.19 -10.12
CA ARG A 233 -6.63 -16.32 -10.54
C ARG A 233 -7.43 -15.04 -10.30
N LEU A 234 -7.19 -14.34 -9.18
CA LEU A 234 -7.84 -13.06 -8.89
C LEU A 234 -7.41 -11.98 -9.91
N ASP A 235 -6.10 -11.83 -10.14
CA ASP A 235 -5.57 -10.86 -11.11
C ASP A 235 -6.09 -11.14 -12.53
N ASP A 236 -6.11 -12.41 -12.94
CA ASP A 236 -6.67 -12.86 -14.22
C ASP A 236 -8.16 -12.55 -14.34
N ALA A 237 -8.94 -12.78 -13.27
CA ALA A 237 -10.37 -12.48 -13.26
C ALA A 237 -10.64 -10.97 -13.34
N ILE A 238 -9.85 -10.14 -12.66
CA ILE A 238 -9.94 -8.66 -12.75
C ILE A 238 -9.60 -8.22 -14.17
N ARG A 239 -8.50 -8.71 -14.74
CA ARG A 239 -8.11 -8.38 -16.12
C ARG A 239 -9.21 -8.79 -17.10
N ARG A 240 -9.70 -10.02 -16.99
CA ARG A 240 -10.75 -10.54 -17.87
C ARG A 240 -12.05 -9.74 -17.75
N PHE A 241 -12.40 -9.27 -16.55
CA PHE A 241 -13.53 -8.35 -16.36
C PHE A 241 -13.38 -7.07 -17.20
N VAL A 242 -12.19 -6.47 -17.17
CA VAL A 242 -11.88 -5.24 -17.90
C VAL A 242 -11.93 -5.46 -19.41
N GLU A 243 -11.39 -6.59 -19.89
CA GLU A 243 -11.49 -7.01 -21.30
C GLU A 243 -12.95 -7.20 -21.73
N LEU A 244 -13.76 -7.90 -20.92
CA LEU A 244 -15.19 -8.11 -21.19
C LEU A 244 -15.95 -6.77 -21.20
N TYR A 245 -15.61 -5.85 -20.30
CA TYR A 245 -16.19 -4.50 -20.31
C TYR A 245 -15.83 -3.73 -21.58
N LEU A 246 -14.63 -3.89 -22.13
CA LEU A 246 -14.26 -3.29 -23.42
C LEU A 246 -15.19 -3.76 -24.55
N GLU A 247 -15.61 -5.03 -24.51
CA GLU A 247 -16.49 -5.62 -25.52
C GLU A 247 -17.96 -5.18 -25.39
N VAL A 248 -18.46 -5.02 -24.15
CA VAL A 248 -19.92 -4.87 -23.89
C VAL A 248 -20.32 -3.54 -23.27
N ALA A 249 -19.38 -2.78 -22.71
CA ALA A 249 -19.57 -1.49 -22.02
C ALA A 249 -20.66 -1.51 -20.92
N ASP A 250 -20.87 -2.66 -20.27
CA ASP A 250 -21.84 -2.85 -19.19
C ASP A 250 -21.24 -3.79 -18.13
N THR A 251 -21.19 -3.32 -16.88
CA THR A 251 -20.56 -4.06 -15.78
C THR A 251 -21.34 -5.31 -15.38
N HIS A 252 -22.68 -5.31 -15.51
CA HIS A 252 -23.51 -6.47 -15.21
C HIS A 252 -23.30 -7.55 -16.28
N VAL A 253 -23.34 -7.18 -17.57
CA VAL A 253 -23.11 -8.14 -18.67
C VAL A 253 -21.70 -8.73 -18.60
N ALA A 254 -20.68 -7.90 -18.30
CA ALA A 254 -19.31 -8.38 -18.12
C ALA A 254 -19.18 -9.37 -16.95
N ALA A 255 -19.84 -9.10 -15.81
CA ALA A 255 -19.84 -9.99 -14.66
C ALA A 255 -20.59 -11.31 -14.94
N ASP A 256 -21.70 -11.26 -15.70
CA ASP A 256 -22.45 -12.45 -16.12
C ASP A 256 -21.60 -13.36 -17.02
N ARG A 257 -20.81 -12.77 -17.92
CA ARG A 257 -19.87 -13.50 -18.77
C ARG A 257 -18.75 -14.14 -17.96
N LEU A 258 -18.17 -13.46 -16.97
CA LEU A 258 -17.19 -14.08 -16.07
C LEU A 258 -17.76 -15.32 -15.36
N ARG A 259 -19.02 -15.25 -14.90
CA ARG A 259 -19.70 -16.40 -14.29
C ARG A 259 -19.87 -17.55 -15.28
N ALA A 260 -20.26 -17.24 -16.53
CA ALA A 260 -20.35 -18.23 -17.59
C ALA A 260 -18.98 -18.87 -17.94
N GLU A 261 -17.87 -18.14 -17.72
CA GLU A 261 -16.49 -18.63 -17.84
C GLU A 261 -16.00 -19.42 -16.61
N GLY A 262 -16.85 -19.62 -15.59
CA GLY A 262 -16.56 -20.44 -14.42
C GLY A 262 -15.97 -19.69 -13.22
N ILE A 263 -15.97 -18.35 -13.25
CA ILE A 263 -15.67 -17.56 -12.05
C ILE A 263 -16.82 -17.69 -11.06
N ASP A 264 -16.48 -17.90 -9.78
CA ASP A 264 -17.44 -18.03 -8.70
C ASP A 264 -18.36 -16.79 -8.60
N GLU A 265 -19.64 -17.01 -8.29
CA GLU A 265 -20.66 -15.95 -8.26
C GLU A 265 -20.29 -14.82 -7.30
N LYS A 266 -19.77 -15.16 -6.10
CA LYS A 266 -19.39 -14.18 -5.10
C LYS A 266 -18.20 -13.36 -5.59
N LEU A 267 -17.18 -14.00 -6.17
CA LEU A 267 -16.02 -13.29 -6.71
C LEU A 267 -16.42 -12.38 -7.89
N ALA A 268 -17.23 -12.86 -8.83
CA ALA A 268 -17.70 -12.06 -9.98
C ALA A 268 -18.51 -10.84 -9.52
N HIS A 269 -19.36 -10.99 -8.51
CA HIS A 269 -20.08 -9.87 -7.90
C HIS A 269 -19.12 -8.89 -7.21
N GLN A 270 -18.16 -9.37 -6.43
CA GLN A 270 -17.15 -8.48 -5.80
C GLN A 270 -16.34 -7.71 -6.84
N ILE A 271 -15.93 -8.36 -7.94
CA ILE A 271 -15.24 -7.73 -9.08
C ILE A 271 -16.10 -6.61 -9.68
N ARG A 272 -17.38 -6.88 -9.95
CA ARG A 272 -18.31 -5.88 -10.48
C ARG A 272 -18.43 -4.65 -9.60
N GLU A 273 -18.52 -4.84 -8.28
CA GLU A 273 -18.73 -3.74 -7.34
C GLU A 273 -17.43 -2.97 -7.06
N LEU A 274 -16.32 -3.67 -6.83
CA LEU A 274 -15.10 -3.06 -6.27
C LEU A 274 -14.11 -2.58 -7.33
N VAL A 275 -14.04 -3.20 -8.52
CA VAL A 275 -13.10 -2.77 -9.58
C VAL A 275 -13.41 -1.35 -10.07
N PRO A 276 -14.66 -0.96 -10.38
CA PRO A 276 -14.97 0.41 -10.76
C PRO A 276 -14.59 1.45 -9.70
N ILE A 277 -14.74 1.10 -8.42
CA ILE A 277 -14.40 1.97 -7.29
C ILE A 277 -12.88 2.16 -7.20
N ALA A 278 -12.11 1.07 -7.25
CA ALA A 278 -10.64 1.11 -7.24
C ALA A 278 -10.07 1.96 -8.37
N LEU A 279 -10.50 1.68 -9.62
CA LEU A 279 -10.06 2.42 -10.79
C LEU A 279 -10.54 3.89 -10.77
N GLY A 280 -11.75 4.12 -10.24
CA GLY A 280 -12.31 5.46 -10.04
C GLY A 280 -11.47 6.32 -9.09
N ARG A 281 -11.06 5.76 -7.95
CA ARG A 281 -10.19 6.46 -6.99
C ARG A 281 -8.82 6.77 -7.58
N ASN A 282 -8.20 5.83 -8.30
CA ASN A 282 -6.94 6.08 -8.98
C ASN A 282 -7.05 7.20 -10.03
N LEU A 283 -8.12 7.19 -10.83
CA LEU A 283 -8.38 8.22 -11.84
C LEU A 283 -8.54 9.62 -11.20
N LEU A 284 -9.07 9.69 -9.99
CA LEU A 284 -9.31 10.93 -9.24
C LEU A 284 -8.18 11.31 -8.28
N ALA A 285 -7.11 10.50 -8.18
CA ALA A 285 -6.02 10.71 -7.22
C ALA A 285 -5.35 12.10 -7.35
N GLY A 286 -5.25 12.63 -8.58
CA GLY A 286 -4.69 13.95 -8.85
C GLY A 286 -5.55 15.13 -8.35
N LEU A 287 -6.79 14.89 -7.92
CA LEU A 287 -7.64 15.92 -7.31
C LEU A 287 -7.42 16.07 -5.80
N GLU A 288 -6.60 15.21 -5.18
CA GLU A 288 -6.30 15.23 -3.74
C GLU A 288 -7.56 15.11 -2.87
N ILE A 289 -8.57 14.38 -3.34
CA ILE A 289 -9.81 14.13 -2.59
C ILE A 289 -9.54 13.12 -1.48
N ALA A 290 -9.96 13.43 -0.25
CA ALA A 290 -9.87 12.52 0.88
C ALA A 290 -11.02 11.50 0.85
N PHE A 291 -10.82 10.39 0.11
CA PHE A 291 -11.76 9.28 0.10
C PHE A 291 -11.77 8.54 1.45
N PRO A 292 -12.94 8.11 1.97
CA PRO A 292 -13.01 7.26 3.14
C PRO A 292 -12.23 5.96 2.90
N PRO A 293 -11.29 5.61 3.80
CA PRO A 293 -10.57 4.34 3.70
C PRO A 293 -11.50 3.16 4.02
N ASP A 294 -12.55 3.43 4.80
CA ASP A 294 -13.52 2.42 5.23
C ASP A 294 -14.76 2.37 4.34
N TYR A 295 -15.41 1.21 4.33
CA TYR A 295 -16.72 0.97 3.73
C TYR A 295 -17.64 0.22 4.72
N ILE A 296 -18.92 0.18 4.38
CA ILE A 296 -19.97 -0.54 5.07
C ILE A 296 -20.37 -1.72 4.19
N ARG A 297 -20.29 -2.94 4.72
CA ARG A 297 -20.74 -4.13 4.01
C ARG A 297 -22.18 -4.46 4.39
N LEU A 298 -23.04 -4.58 3.39
CA LEU A 298 -24.40 -5.10 3.55
C LEU A 298 -24.41 -6.58 3.20
N ARG A 299 -24.66 -7.43 4.19
CA ARG A 299 -24.69 -8.88 4.04
C ARG A 299 -25.97 -9.34 3.36
N ALA A 300 -25.94 -10.55 2.80
CA ALA A 300 -27.11 -11.18 2.15
C ALA A 300 -28.34 -11.29 3.07
N ASP A 301 -28.13 -11.47 4.38
CA ASP A 301 -29.20 -11.51 5.40
C ASP A 301 -29.75 -10.11 5.76
N GLY A 302 -29.18 -9.04 5.18
CA GLY A 302 -29.55 -7.65 5.43
C GLY A 302 -28.87 -7.03 6.65
N SER A 303 -27.95 -7.73 7.32
CA SER A 303 -27.12 -7.16 8.37
C SER A 303 -26.05 -6.22 7.79
N ILE A 304 -25.66 -5.20 8.55
CA ILE A 304 -24.59 -4.27 8.17
C ILE A 304 -23.34 -4.52 9.02
N VAL A 305 -22.18 -4.46 8.36
CA VAL A 305 -20.87 -4.47 9.03
C VAL A 305 -20.17 -3.16 8.68
N PRO A 306 -20.14 -2.18 9.61
CA PRO A 306 -19.50 -0.90 9.36
C PRO A 306 -17.98 -0.96 9.53
N ASN A 307 -17.29 0.09 9.07
CA ASN A 307 -15.86 0.35 9.31
C ASN A 307 -14.94 -0.78 8.82
N LEU A 308 -15.23 -1.36 7.67
CA LEU A 308 -14.32 -2.32 7.03
C LEU A 308 -13.33 -1.56 6.16
N MET A 309 -12.03 -1.84 6.32
CA MET A 309 -10.98 -1.22 5.52
C MET A 309 -11.09 -1.70 4.06
N LEU A 310 -11.26 -0.76 3.13
CA LEU A 310 -11.48 -1.08 1.72
C LEU A 310 -10.25 -1.77 1.10
N MET A 311 -9.04 -1.34 1.48
CA MET A 311 -7.80 -2.00 1.08
C MET A 311 -7.64 -3.42 1.64
N SER A 312 -8.38 -3.79 2.69
CA SER A 312 -8.36 -5.18 3.17
C SER A 312 -9.23 -6.10 2.30
N GLU A 313 -10.02 -5.58 1.35
CA GLU A 313 -10.73 -6.40 0.35
C GLU A 313 -9.79 -6.76 -0.82
N PRO A 314 -9.45 -8.04 -1.04
CA PRO A 314 -8.50 -8.46 -2.07
C PRO A 314 -8.81 -7.92 -3.47
N VAL A 315 -10.09 -7.94 -3.87
CA VAL A 315 -10.51 -7.45 -5.18
C VAL A 315 -10.22 -5.96 -5.35
N PHE A 316 -10.54 -5.16 -4.32
CA PHE A 316 -10.29 -3.72 -4.36
C PHE A 316 -8.79 -3.43 -4.39
N ALA A 317 -8.03 -4.02 -3.46
CA ALA A 317 -6.59 -3.79 -3.34
C ALA A 317 -5.86 -4.16 -4.63
N ARG A 318 -6.12 -5.35 -5.18
CA ARG A 318 -5.50 -5.79 -6.44
C ARG A 318 -5.93 -4.93 -7.62
N ALA A 319 -7.21 -4.55 -7.73
CA ALA A 319 -7.66 -3.67 -8.81
C ALA A 319 -6.98 -2.28 -8.75
N SER A 320 -6.79 -1.71 -7.56
CA SER A 320 -6.07 -0.45 -7.36
C SER A 320 -4.61 -0.56 -7.81
N ILE A 321 -3.96 -1.69 -7.57
CA ILE A 321 -2.56 -1.92 -7.96
C ILE A 321 -2.42 -2.21 -9.47
N LEU A 322 -3.35 -2.99 -10.03
CA LEU A 322 -3.30 -3.42 -11.43
C LEU A 322 -3.60 -2.32 -12.45
N ASP A 323 -4.16 -1.17 -12.04
CA ASP A 323 -4.59 -0.09 -12.93
C ASP A 323 -3.54 0.30 -13.99
N TRP A 324 -2.28 0.49 -13.58
CA TRP A 324 -1.20 0.87 -14.52
C TRP A 324 -0.89 -0.27 -15.51
N ARG A 325 -0.83 -1.53 -15.05
CA ARG A 325 -0.59 -2.71 -15.91
C ARG A 325 -1.71 -2.91 -16.91
N LEU A 326 -2.95 -2.69 -16.50
CA LEU A 326 -4.11 -2.78 -17.39
C LEU A 326 -4.02 -1.73 -18.50
N ARG A 327 -3.59 -0.50 -18.19
CA ARG A 327 -3.39 0.56 -19.18
C ARG A 327 -2.25 0.24 -20.14
N GLU A 328 -1.10 -0.24 -19.63
CA GLU A 328 0.03 -0.66 -20.47
C GLU A 328 -0.32 -1.84 -21.39
N ALA A 329 -1.21 -2.73 -20.94
CA ALA A 329 -1.75 -3.82 -21.75
C ALA A 329 -2.74 -3.36 -22.84
N GLY A 330 -2.93 -2.05 -23.03
CA GLY A 330 -3.83 -1.49 -24.05
C GLY A 330 -5.30 -1.44 -23.63
N LEU A 331 -5.63 -1.68 -22.35
CA LEU A 331 -7.01 -1.64 -21.83
C LEU A 331 -7.40 -0.27 -21.28
N GLY A 332 -6.66 0.80 -21.61
CA GLY A 332 -6.84 2.13 -21.03
C GLY A 332 -8.24 2.71 -21.19
N ASP A 333 -8.91 2.49 -22.33
CA ASP A 333 -10.28 2.96 -22.57
C ASP A 333 -11.31 2.22 -21.69
N ALA A 334 -11.15 0.90 -21.54
CA ALA A 334 -12.00 0.10 -20.66
C ALA A 334 -11.81 0.48 -19.20
N VAL A 335 -10.56 0.66 -18.77
CA VAL A 335 -10.21 1.16 -17.43
C VAL A 335 -10.88 2.50 -17.16
N LYS A 336 -10.79 3.46 -18.10
CA LYS A 336 -11.44 4.76 -17.98
C LYS A 336 -12.97 4.61 -17.92
N GLY A 337 -13.56 3.82 -18.80
CA GLY A 337 -14.99 3.56 -18.81
C GLY A 337 -15.50 2.99 -17.48
N LEU A 338 -14.84 1.94 -16.97
CA LEU A 338 -15.12 1.35 -15.67
C LEU A 338 -14.99 2.36 -14.53
N ALA A 339 -13.88 3.09 -14.47
CA ALA A 339 -13.64 4.13 -13.47
C ALA A 339 -14.78 5.16 -13.45
N THR A 340 -15.24 5.59 -14.63
CA THR A 340 -16.36 6.55 -14.74
C THR A 340 -17.74 5.98 -14.45
N SER A 341 -17.89 4.65 -14.47
CA SER A 341 -19.15 3.99 -14.10
C SER A 341 -19.36 3.88 -12.58
N GLY A 342 -18.29 4.03 -11.79
CA GLY A 342 -18.32 3.89 -10.34
C GLY A 342 -19.16 4.97 -9.64
N ALA A 343 -19.80 4.58 -8.53
CA ALA A 343 -20.67 5.48 -7.75
C ALA A 343 -19.93 6.71 -7.20
N GLU A 344 -18.68 6.55 -6.73
CA GLU A 344 -17.87 7.67 -6.22
C GLU A 344 -17.50 8.66 -7.33
N PHE A 345 -17.10 8.15 -8.50
CA PHE A 345 -16.80 9.01 -9.64
C PHE A 345 -18.03 9.83 -10.04
N ASN A 346 -19.19 9.18 -10.15
CA ASN A 346 -20.44 9.86 -10.47
C ASN A 346 -20.81 10.91 -9.42
N ALA A 347 -20.61 10.64 -8.13
CA ALA A 347 -20.84 11.63 -7.07
C ALA A 347 -19.93 12.85 -7.21
N ILE A 348 -18.63 12.65 -7.46
CA ILE A 348 -17.66 13.73 -7.68
C ILE A 348 -17.97 14.52 -8.95
N ASN A 349 -18.24 13.83 -10.06
CA ASN A 349 -18.60 14.45 -11.33
C ASN A 349 -19.89 15.29 -11.21
N ASN A 350 -20.91 14.79 -10.50
CA ASN A 350 -22.13 15.54 -10.25
C ASN A 350 -21.88 16.77 -9.36
N ALA A 351 -21.02 16.66 -8.35
CA ALA A 351 -20.65 17.80 -7.50
C ALA A 351 -19.93 18.90 -8.30
N LEU A 352 -18.98 18.52 -9.16
CA LEU A 352 -18.25 19.43 -10.05
C LEU A 352 -19.20 20.12 -11.05
N ASN A 353 -20.04 19.35 -11.73
CA ASN A 353 -21.04 19.89 -12.67
C ASN A 353 -22.10 20.76 -11.96
N GLY A 354 -22.34 20.52 -10.67
CA GLY A 354 -23.17 21.36 -9.80
C GLY A 354 -22.47 22.65 -9.32
N GLY A 355 -21.24 22.93 -9.75
CA GLY A 355 -20.50 24.14 -9.41
C GLY A 355 -19.60 24.04 -8.16
N THR A 356 -19.43 22.85 -7.58
CA THR A 356 -18.44 22.64 -6.51
C THR A 356 -17.04 22.73 -7.12
N SER A 357 -16.14 23.52 -6.52
CA SER A 357 -14.75 23.59 -6.99
C SER A 357 -13.96 22.35 -6.57
N ALA A 358 -12.92 22.00 -7.33
CA ALA A 358 -11.99 20.93 -6.95
C ALA A 358 -11.38 21.14 -5.55
N GLU A 359 -11.04 22.39 -5.21
CA GLU A 359 -10.50 22.76 -3.90
C GLU A 359 -11.50 22.50 -2.76
N ALA A 360 -12.80 22.74 -2.99
CA ALA A 360 -13.82 22.41 -2.00
C ALA A 360 -13.97 20.89 -1.81
N LEU A 361 -13.70 20.09 -2.84
CA LEU A 361 -13.74 18.62 -2.76
C LEU A 361 -12.58 18.03 -1.98
N LYS A 362 -11.40 18.65 -1.98
CA LYS A 362 -10.26 18.22 -1.13
C LYS A 362 -10.63 18.16 0.35
N ASN A 363 -11.46 19.11 0.78
CA ASN A 363 -11.95 19.24 2.15
C ASN A 363 -13.34 18.62 2.35
N ALA A 364 -13.92 18.00 1.32
CA ALA A 364 -15.23 17.39 1.40
C ALA A 364 -15.13 16.05 2.12
N MET A 365 -15.96 15.88 3.14
CA MET A 365 -16.10 14.59 3.81
C MET A 365 -17.09 13.76 3.00
N MET A 366 -16.63 12.67 2.37
CA MET A 366 -17.50 11.75 1.64
C MET A 366 -18.06 10.68 2.58
N MET A 367 -19.30 10.27 2.34
CA MET A 367 -19.90 9.15 3.08
C MET A 367 -19.16 7.84 2.75
N PRO A 368 -18.90 6.96 3.73
CA PRO A 368 -18.38 5.62 3.46
C PRO A 368 -19.23 4.89 2.42
N LEU A 369 -18.58 4.08 1.59
CA LEU A 369 -19.25 3.30 0.57
C LEU A 369 -20.14 2.23 1.19
N LEU A 370 -21.31 1.98 0.61
CA LEU A 370 -22.13 0.82 0.93
C LEU A 370 -21.91 -0.24 -0.16
N VAL A 371 -21.22 -1.32 0.17
CA VAL A 371 -20.98 -2.44 -0.75
C VAL A 371 -21.84 -3.62 -0.29
N SER A 372 -22.61 -4.20 -1.21
CA SER A 372 -23.50 -5.32 -0.89
C SER A 372 -22.87 -6.67 -1.21
N ASP A 373 -23.23 -7.70 -0.47
CA ASP A 373 -23.05 -9.09 -0.89
C ASP A 373 -23.97 -9.41 -2.08
N ALA A 374 -23.67 -10.50 -2.80
CA ALA A 374 -24.55 -10.98 -3.86
C ALA A 374 -25.95 -11.29 -3.31
N ASN A 375 -26.97 -11.14 -4.17
CA ASN A 375 -28.37 -11.53 -3.89
C ASN A 375 -29.05 -10.77 -2.73
N VAL A 376 -28.53 -9.60 -2.34
CA VAL A 376 -29.22 -8.71 -1.41
C VAL A 376 -30.52 -8.18 -2.04
N SER A 377 -31.64 -8.38 -1.34
CA SER A 377 -32.95 -7.84 -1.81
C SER A 377 -32.96 -6.32 -1.83
N GLN A 378 -33.73 -5.72 -2.74
CA GLN A 378 -33.90 -4.26 -2.80
C GLN A 378 -34.37 -3.67 -1.45
N ALA A 379 -35.25 -4.35 -0.74
CA ALA A 379 -35.72 -3.91 0.58
C ALA A 379 -34.59 -3.92 1.62
N ALA A 380 -33.71 -4.93 1.61
CA ALA A 380 -32.54 -4.97 2.47
C ALA A 380 -31.53 -3.87 2.10
N PHE A 381 -31.31 -3.63 0.80
CA PHE A 381 -30.47 -2.54 0.31
C PHE A 381 -30.94 -1.17 0.80
N GLN A 382 -32.25 -0.88 0.69
CA GLN A 382 -32.80 0.40 1.17
C GLN A 382 -32.67 0.57 2.68
N ARG A 383 -32.85 -0.49 3.47
CA ARG A 383 -32.60 -0.45 4.93
C ARG A 383 -31.12 -0.22 5.25
N GLY A 384 -30.22 -0.91 4.55
CA GLY A 384 -28.78 -0.72 4.69
C GLY A 384 -28.35 0.71 4.38
N LEU A 385 -28.91 1.31 3.32
CA LEU A 385 -28.67 2.70 2.95
C LEU A 385 -29.12 3.68 4.04
N GLN A 386 -30.32 3.49 4.60
CA GLN A 386 -30.81 4.31 5.71
C GLN A 386 -29.94 4.19 6.96
N GLN A 387 -29.46 2.98 7.29
CA GLN A 387 -28.57 2.77 8.43
C GLN A 387 -27.18 3.40 8.20
N ALA A 388 -26.62 3.26 6.99
CA ALA A 388 -25.37 3.91 6.60
C ALA A 388 -25.47 5.43 6.73
N GLN A 389 -26.58 6.02 6.25
CA GLN A 389 -26.87 7.45 6.42
C GLN A 389 -26.96 7.85 7.90
N ALA A 390 -27.64 7.05 8.74
CA ALA A 390 -27.74 7.34 10.17
C ALA A 390 -26.39 7.24 10.91
N ILE A 391 -25.51 6.30 10.53
CA ILE A 391 -24.14 6.21 11.06
C ILE A 391 -23.34 7.45 10.66
N TRP A 392 -23.42 7.81 9.38
CA TRP A 392 -22.74 8.97 8.84
C TRP A 392 -23.18 10.28 9.51
N GLU A 393 -24.47 10.48 9.71
CA GLU A 393 -25.00 11.68 10.38
C GLU A 393 -24.49 11.84 11.82
N LYS A 394 -24.27 10.73 12.54
CA LYS A 394 -23.71 10.74 13.89
C LYS A 394 -22.21 11.05 13.91
N GLN A 395 -21.48 10.61 12.90
CA GLN A 395 -20.02 10.83 12.79
C GLN A 395 -19.67 12.17 12.17
N ARG A 396 -20.60 12.77 11.44
CA ARG A 396 -20.40 14.06 10.78
C ARG A 396 -20.03 15.10 11.83
N PRO A 397 -18.87 15.77 11.71
CA PRO A 397 -18.55 16.90 12.56
C PRO A 397 -19.71 17.88 12.52
N SER A 398 -20.18 18.32 13.69
CA SER A 398 -21.10 19.44 13.75
C SER A 398 -20.47 20.55 12.91
N ARG A 399 -21.18 21.03 11.88
CA ARG A 399 -20.69 22.12 11.03
C ARG A 399 -20.09 23.16 11.98
N PRO A 400 -18.83 23.60 11.82
CA PRO A 400 -18.34 24.68 12.64
C PRO A 400 -19.38 25.79 12.48
N GLN A 401 -20.07 26.12 13.57
CA GLN A 401 -20.91 27.31 13.58
C GLN A 401 -19.92 28.40 13.22
N LYS A 402 -20.03 28.98 12.01
CA LYS A 402 -19.26 30.17 11.68
C LYS A 402 -19.44 31.10 12.88
N PRO A 403 -18.37 31.51 13.57
CA PRO A 403 -18.54 32.44 14.68
C PRO A 403 -19.32 33.64 14.11
N TRP A 404 -20.49 33.90 14.69
CA TRP A 404 -21.42 34.97 14.32
C TRP A 404 -20.89 36.38 14.69
N TRP A 405 -19.61 36.47 15.05
CA TRP A 405 -18.90 37.67 15.45
C TRP A 405 -17.91 37.97 14.32
N LYS A 406 -18.33 38.82 13.38
CA LYS A 406 -17.39 39.62 12.60
C LYS A 406 -16.98 40.79 13.50
N PHE A 407 -15.69 40.95 13.75
CA PHE A 407 -15.15 42.20 14.28
C PHE A 407 -14.34 42.92 13.21
N TRP A 408 -14.98 43.23 12.09
CA TRP A 408 -14.72 44.40 11.26
C TRP A 408 -15.84 44.57 10.24
#